data_AF-A0A165KSP6-F1
#
_entry.id   AF-A0A165KSP6-F1
#
_cell.length_a   1.000
_cell.length_b   1.000
_cell.length_c   1.000
_cell.angle_alpha   90.00
_cell.angle_beta   90.00
_cell.angle_gamma   90.00
#
_symmetry.space_group_name_H-M   'P 1'
#
loop_
_entity.id
_entity.type
_entity.pdbx_description
1 polymer ?
#
loop_
_entity_poly.entity_id
_entity_poly.type
_entity_poly.pdbx_seq_one_letter_code
_entity_poly.pdbx_strand_id
1 'polypeptide(L)'
;MARGGRKFSMAKDDCDQSNHEDIEDILYNFSATYMLHVDLRPSNIVRAPADTQACKVHKCVHQWNIIDFAWSTIDGPGDKSKRVLICRLQQAQWRNRYCPV
;
A
#
# COMPACT_ATOMS: atom_id res chain seq x y z
N MET A 1 18.96 -8.50 8.09
CA MET A 1 19.25 -7.86 6.78
C MET A 1 17.92 -7.63 6.09
N ALA A 2 17.62 -6.37 5.71
CA ALA A 2 16.29 -5.99 5.24
C ALA A 2 15.93 -6.75 3.96
N ARG A 3 14.83 -7.51 3.97
CA ARG A 3 14.29 -8.24 2.81
C ARG A 3 13.65 -7.32 1.77
N GLY A 4 13.99 -6.03 1.76
CA GLY A 4 13.38 -5.03 0.90
C GLY A 4 14.15 -4.86 -0.39
N GLY A 5 13.45 -4.90 -1.54
CA GLY A 5 14.00 -4.47 -2.81
C GLY A 5 14.21 -2.95 -2.87
N ARG A 6 14.49 -2.43 -4.07
CA ARG A 6 14.63 -0.97 -4.26
C ARG A 6 13.36 -0.24 -3.82
N LYS A 7 13.52 0.94 -3.21
CA LYS A 7 12.40 1.80 -2.82
C LYS A 7 11.65 2.33 -4.04
N PHE A 8 10.38 2.65 -3.86
CA PHE A 8 9.56 3.35 -4.85
C PHE A 8 10.15 4.73 -5.13
N SER A 9 10.32 5.05 -6.41
CA SER A 9 10.89 6.32 -6.86
C SER A 9 9.83 7.16 -7.54
N MET A 10 9.49 8.31 -6.94
CA MET A 10 8.60 9.32 -7.53
C MET A 10 9.01 9.69 -8.96
N ALA A 11 10.31 9.77 -9.24
CA ALA A 11 10.80 10.19 -10.55
C ALA A 11 10.73 9.12 -11.65
N LYS A 12 10.46 7.84 -11.30
CA LYS A 12 10.62 6.71 -12.23
C LYS A 12 9.43 5.76 -12.24
N ASP A 13 8.85 5.50 -11.08
CA ASP A 13 7.78 4.51 -10.90
C ASP A 13 6.39 5.15 -10.90
N ASP A 14 6.30 6.45 -10.61
CA ASP A 14 5.07 7.22 -10.43
C ASP A 14 4.31 7.51 -11.72
N CYS A 15 5.01 7.57 -12.85
CA CYS A 15 4.36 7.78 -14.15
C CYS A 15 3.65 6.51 -14.66
N ASP A 16 3.90 5.36 -14.03
CA ASP A 16 3.37 4.08 -14.46
C ASP A 16 2.15 3.72 -13.61
N GLN A 17 0.98 3.89 -14.23
CA GLN A 17 -0.32 3.62 -13.63
C GLN A 17 -0.43 2.22 -13.04
N SER A 18 0.24 1.21 -13.62
CA SER A 18 0.19 -0.16 -13.12
C SER A 18 0.84 -0.29 -11.74
N ASN A 19 1.84 0.53 -11.42
CA ASN A 19 2.42 0.56 -10.09
C ASN A 19 1.45 1.17 -9.06
N HIS A 20 0.66 2.19 -9.46
CA HIS A 20 -0.36 2.76 -8.58
C HIS A 20 -1.48 1.76 -8.31
N GLU A 21 -1.96 1.06 -9.33
CA GLU A 21 -2.98 0.01 -9.18
C GLU A 21 -2.49 -1.10 -8.25
N ASP A 22 -1.26 -1.58 -8.43
CA ASP A 22 -0.66 -2.60 -7.56
C ASP A 22 -0.60 -2.17 -6.09
N ILE A 23 -0.20 -0.91 -5.84
CA ILE A 23 -0.12 -0.35 -4.48
C ILE A 23 -1.51 -0.11 -3.89
N GLU A 24 -2.47 0.36 -4.67
CA GLU A 24 -3.85 0.55 -4.25
C GLU A 24 -4.52 -0.77 -3.86
N ASP A 25 -4.25 -1.86 -4.59
CA ASP A 25 -4.71 -3.20 -4.25
C ASP A 25 -4.14 -3.67 -2.89
N ILE A 26 -2.84 -3.47 -2.66
CA ILE A 26 -2.23 -3.82 -1.36
C ILE A 26 -2.88 -3.02 -0.23
N LEU A 27 -3.09 -1.71 -0.42
CA LEU A 27 -3.75 -0.86 0.57
C LEU A 27 -5.21 -1.28 0.81
N TYR A 28 -5.93 -1.69 -0.24
CA TYR A 28 -7.28 -2.21 -0.12
C TYR A 28 -7.32 -3.45 0.81
N ASN A 29 -6.33 -4.34 0.72
CA ASN A 29 -6.22 -5.48 1.64
C ASN A 29 -6.01 -5.03 3.09
N PHE A 30 -5.17 -4.03 3.34
CA PHE A 30 -5.00 -3.47 4.69
C PHE A 30 -6.31 -2.92 5.24
N SER A 31 -7.02 -2.12 4.41
CA SER A 31 -8.33 -1.59 4.77
C SER A 31 -9.37 -2.69 5.06
N ALA A 32 -9.35 -3.80 4.31
CA ALA A 32 -10.23 -4.94 4.54
C ALA A 32 -9.98 -5.61 5.91
N THR A 33 -8.76 -5.48 6.43
CA THR A 33 -8.37 -5.94 7.78
C THR A 33 -8.46 -4.84 8.85
N TYR A 34 -9.10 -3.70 8.54
CA TYR A 34 -9.23 -2.54 9.44
C TYR A 34 -7.86 -1.97 9.88
N MET A 35 -6.86 -2.11 9.01
CA MET A 35 -5.52 -1.58 9.21
C MET A 35 -5.33 -0.33 8.36
N LEU A 36 -4.80 0.73 9.00
CA LEU A 36 -4.41 1.98 8.36
C LEU A 36 -2.89 2.17 8.54
N HIS A 37 -2.18 2.26 7.43
CA HIS A 37 -0.74 2.57 7.43
C HIS A 37 -0.50 4.09 7.50
N VAL A 38 -0.42 4.67 8.70
CA VAL A 38 -0.38 6.14 8.88
C VAL A 38 0.85 6.80 8.23
N ASP A 39 2.00 6.14 8.24
CA ASP A 39 3.25 6.66 7.65
C ASP A 39 3.46 6.19 6.20
N LEU A 40 2.42 6.23 5.37
CA LEU A 40 2.57 5.83 3.96
C LEU A 40 3.40 6.86 3.18
N ARG A 41 4.60 6.46 2.75
CA ARG A 41 5.57 7.28 2.00
C ARG A 41 6.34 6.40 1.01
N PRO A 42 6.90 6.95 -0.08
CA PRO A 42 7.71 6.19 -1.05
C PRO A 42 8.86 5.39 -0.41
N SER A 43 9.43 5.89 0.69
CA SER A 43 10.49 5.19 1.43
C SER A 43 10.06 3.87 2.06
N ASN A 44 8.75 3.71 2.28
CA ASN A 44 8.10 2.58 2.94
C ASN A 44 7.45 1.64 1.92
N ILE A 45 7.73 1.85 0.63
CA ILE A 45 7.28 1.01 -0.46
C ILE A 45 8.53 0.50 -1.17
N VAL A 46 8.65 -0.81 -1.27
CA VAL A 46 9.84 -1.48 -1.81
C VAL A 46 9.44 -2.51 -2.84
N ARG A 47 10.30 -2.75 -3.84
CA ARG A 47 10.06 -3.84 -4.78
C ARG A 47 9.94 -5.16 -4.03
N ALA A 48 8.91 -5.91 -4.41
CA ALA A 48 8.66 -7.23 -3.89
C ALA A 48 9.85 -8.15 -4.24
N PRO A 49 10.32 -8.98 -3.31
CA PRO A 49 11.30 -10.02 -3.60
C PRO A 49 10.82 -11.01 -4.69
N ALA A 50 11.76 -11.66 -5.38
CA ALA A 50 11.44 -12.61 -6.45
C ALA A 50 10.67 -13.85 -5.95
N ASP A 51 10.78 -14.18 -4.66
CA ASP A 51 10.07 -15.28 -3.99
C ASP A 51 8.72 -14.85 -3.38
N THR A 52 8.23 -13.65 -3.70
CA THR A 52 6.93 -13.16 -3.23
C THR A 52 5.81 -14.07 -3.72
N GLN A 53 5.00 -14.54 -2.77
CA GLN A 53 3.87 -15.41 -3.08
C GLN A 53 2.69 -14.61 -3.62
N ALA A 54 1.83 -15.29 -4.38
CA ALA A 54 0.62 -14.69 -4.90
C ALA A 54 -0.32 -14.26 -3.75
N CYS A 55 -0.86 -13.06 -3.87
CA CYS A 55 -1.90 -12.53 -3.01
C CYS A 55 -3.16 -13.40 -3.11
N LYS A 56 -3.68 -13.86 -1.97
CA LYS A 56 -4.86 -14.72 -1.94
C LYS A 56 -6.15 -14.01 -2.38
N VAL A 57 -6.19 -12.68 -2.26
CA VAL A 57 -7.35 -11.85 -2.60
C VAL A 57 -7.35 -11.54 -4.10
N HIS A 58 -6.29 -10.93 -4.62
CA HIS A 58 -6.20 -10.50 -6.02
C HIS A 58 -5.71 -11.58 -6.99
N LYS A 59 -5.23 -12.73 -6.48
CA LYS A 59 -4.72 -13.86 -7.27
C LYS A 59 -3.54 -13.53 -8.19
N CYS A 60 -2.78 -12.49 -7.84
CA CYS A 60 -1.58 -12.05 -8.55
C CYS A 60 -0.38 -11.95 -7.60
N VAL A 61 0.84 -11.92 -8.15
CA VAL A 61 2.05 -11.57 -7.39
C VAL A 61 2.25 -10.06 -7.49
N HIS A 62 2.04 -9.37 -6.37
CA HIS A 62 2.28 -7.93 -6.28
C HIS A 62 3.75 -7.62 -6.52
N GLN A 63 4.01 -6.56 -7.29
CA GLN A 63 5.36 -6.13 -7.63
C GLN A 63 5.97 -5.22 -6.56
N TRP A 64 5.13 -4.68 -5.69
CA TRP A 64 5.50 -3.84 -4.55
C TRP A 64 5.09 -4.48 -3.23
N ASN A 65 5.82 -4.13 -2.18
CA ASN A 65 5.50 -4.42 -0.79
C ASN A 65 5.52 -3.12 0.01
N ILE A 66 4.59 -3.00 0.96
CA ILE A 66 4.56 -1.92 1.95
C ILE A 66 5.21 -2.43 3.23
N ILE A 67 6.11 -1.63 3.80
CA ILE A 67 6.90 -1.95 5.00
C ILE A 67 6.78 -0.82 6.02
N ASP A 68 7.38 -1.02 7.20
CA ASP A 68 7.38 -0.06 8.31
C ASP A 68 6.00 0.23 8.92
N PHE A 69 5.48 -0.78 9.61
CA PHE A 69 4.18 -0.71 10.25
C PHE A 69 4.22 -0.12 11.69
N ALA A 70 5.33 0.49 12.10
CA ALA A 70 5.48 1.02 13.47
C ALA A 70 4.40 2.06 13.80
N TRP A 71 3.91 2.78 12.80
CA TRP A 71 2.85 3.79 12.91
C TRP A 71 1.53 3.33 12.32
N SER A 72 1.22 2.03 12.33
CA SER A 72 -0.07 1.54 11.84
C SER A 72 -1.12 1.51 12.95
N THR A 73 -2.37 1.85 12.60
CA THR A 73 -3.51 1.65 13.51
C THR A 73 -4.31 0.46 13.03
N ILE A 74 -4.66 -0.44 13.96
CA ILE A 74 -5.52 -1.61 13.70
C ILE A 74 -6.77 -1.43 14.53
N ASP A 75 -7.91 -1.38 13.86
CA ASP A 75 -9.23 -1.34 14.48
C ASP A 75 -9.90 -2.71 14.49
N GLY A 76 -10.88 -2.88 15.37
CA GLY A 76 -11.69 -4.10 15.42
C GLY A 76 -12.75 -4.13 14.29
N PRO A 77 -13.05 -5.31 13.73
CA PRO A 77 -14.13 -5.48 12.75
C PRO A 77 -15.49 -5.33 13.44
N GLY A 78 -16.04 -4.12 13.43
CA GLY A 78 -17.35 -3.85 14.04
C GLY A 78 -18.17 -2.75 13.38
N ASP A 79 -17.53 -1.91 12.56
CA ASP A 79 -18.18 -0.77 11.91
C ASP A 79 -17.74 -0.63 10.46
N LYS A 80 -18.67 -0.88 9.52
CA LYS A 80 -18.42 -0.72 8.08
C LYS A 80 -18.00 0.71 7.74
N SER A 81 -18.47 1.71 8.49
CA SER A 81 -18.13 3.12 8.30
C SER A 81 -16.66 3.37 8.60
N LYS A 82 -16.10 2.69 9.60
CA LYS A 82 -14.65 2.74 9.90
C LYS A 82 -13.84 2.17 8.76
N ARG A 83 -14.23 1.01 8.20
CA ARG A 83 -13.55 0.44 7.03
C ARG A 83 -13.54 1.42 5.85
N VAL A 84 -14.68 2.07 5.57
CA VAL A 84 -14.79 3.07 4.51
C VAL A 84 -13.89 4.28 4.80
N LEU A 85 -13.84 4.74 6.05
CA LEU A 85 -12.97 5.84 6.47
C LEU A 85 -11.48 5.48 6.29
N ILE A 86 -11.06 4.30 6.76
CA ILE A 86 -9.67 3.81 6.60
C ILE A 86 -9.29 3.76 5.12
N CYS A 87 -10.16 3.20 4.28
CA CYS A 87 -9.94 3.13 2.83
C CYS A 87 -9.73 4.53 2.22
N ARG A 88 -10.59 5.50 2.57
CA ARG A 88 -10.47 6.88 2.11
C ARG A 88 -9.18 7.55 2.60
N LEU A 89 -8.80 7.35 3.86
CA LEU A 89 -7.58 7.93 4.42
C LEU A 89 -6.32 7.37 3.74
N GLN A 90 -6.25 6.06 3.52
CA GLN A 90 -5.13 5.44 2.80
C GLN A 90 -5.04 5.94 1.36
N GLN A 91 -6.16 5.97 0.64
CA GLN A 91 -6.21 6.47 -0.73
C GLN A 91 -5.83 7.95 -0.80
N ALA A 92 -6.28 8.78 0.13
CA ALA A 92 -5.89 10.18 0.18
C ALA A 92 -4.40 10.35 0.48
N GLN A 93 -3.83 9.56 1.40
CA GLN A 93 -2.40 9.59 1.70
C GLN A 93 -1.54 9.16 0.52
N TRP A 94 -2.02 8.21 -0.27
CA TRP A 94 -1.43 7.82 -1.54
C TRP A 94 -1.64 8.96 -2.56
N ARG A 95 -2.85 9.17 -3.06
CA ARG A 95 -3.17 10.06 -4.19
C ARG A 95 -2.79 11.52 -4.02
N ASN A 96 -2.85 12.10 -2.81
CA ASN A 96 -2.52 13.52 -2.60
C ASN A 96 -1.02 13.84 -2.76
N ARG A 97 -0.17 12.85 -3.02
CA ARG A 97 1.28 13.04 -3.22
C ARG A 97 1.72 12.98 -4.69
N TYR A 98 0.81 12.70 -5.63
CA TYR A 98 1.14 12.38 -7.02
C TYR A 98 0.66 13.44 -8.02
N CYS A 99 1.42 13.58 -9.11
CA CYS A 99 1.39 14.65 -10.12
C CYS A 99 0.07 15.45 -10.20
N PRO A 100 0.10 16.79 -10.01
CA PRO A 100 -1.02 17.61 -10.46
C PRO A 100 -1.10 17.47 -11.98
N VAL A 101 -2.25 17.00 -12.45
CA VAL A 101 -2.60 17.00 -13.88
C VAL A 101 -2.52 18.43 -14.41
#